data_AF-I0IG26-F1
#
_entry.id   AF-I0IG26-F1
#
_cell.length_a   1.000
_cell.length_b   1.000
_cell.length_c   1.000
_cell.angle_alpha   90.00
_cell.angle_beta   90.00
_cell.angle_gamma   90.00
#
_symmetry.space_group_name_H-M   'P 1'
#
loop_
_entity.id
_entity.type
_entity.pdbx_description
1 polymer ?
#
loop_
_entity_poly.entity_id
_entity_poly.type
_entity_poly.pdbx_seq_one_letter_code
_entity_poly.pdbx_strand_id
1 'polypeptide(L)'
;MLDSLLFGSRHARTIRPVADAGGRADAARARTEAGQANREAAANDDRLDRLSLVCMAMWSLLQEKTGLTEEDLLQRVELLDLMDGEADGKATVRVRPCPTCDRPLGPRHKKCIYCGAERPGGSAFDNV
;
A
#
# COMPACT_ATOMS: atom_id res chain seq x y z
N MET A 1 80.04 16.24 26.38
CA MET A 1 79.31 17.51 26.29
C MET A 1 78.70 17.55 24.90
N LEU A 2 77.52 16.94 24.69
CA LEU A 2 76.20 17.58 24.86
C LEU A 2 76.13 18.92 24.12
N ASP A 3 75.55 18.93 22.92
CA ASP A 3 74.19 19.46 22.81
C ASP A 3 73.50 19.02 21.51
N SER A 4 72.62 18.04 21.71
CA SER A 4 71.50 17.71 20.85
C SER A 4 70.42 18.78 21.00
N LEU A 5 70.20 19.69 20.04
CA LEU A 5 68.94 20.43 20.01
C LEU A 5 68.42 20.68 18.57
N LEU A 6 67.42 19.87 18.24
CA LEU A 6 66.13 20.27 17.67
C LEU A 6 66.01 20.48 16.16
N PHE A 7 65.77 19.36 15.49
CA PHE A 7 64.60 19.19 14.60
C PHE A 7 63.40 20.01 15.08
N GLY A 8 62.79 20.85 14.23
CA GLY A 8 61.54 21.50 14.62
C GLY A 8 60.96 22.53 13.66
N SER A 9 60.28 22.09 12.60
CA SER A 9 59.01 22.72 12.20
C SER A 9 58.17 21.74 11.40
N ARG A 10 57.45 20.92 12.17
CA ARG A 10 56.30 20.15 11.71
C ARG A 10 55.30 21.14 11.10
N HIS A 11 55.05 21.01 9.80
CA HIS A 11 53.88 21.63 9.18
C HIS A 11 52.64 21.01 9.84
N ALA A 12 52.01 21.74 10.76
CA ALA A 12 50.75 21.36 11.36
C ALA A 12 49.66 21.46 10.28
N ARG A 13 49.45 20.36 9.55
CA ARG A 13 48.31 20.21 8.65
C ARG A 13 47.08 19.98 9.52
N THR A 14 46.34 21.04 9.80
CA THR A 14 45.03 20.96 10.46
C THR A 14 44.07 20.21 9.55
N ILE A 15 43.77 18.96 9.89
CA ILE A 15 42.68 18.19 9.29
C ILE A 15 41.38 18.83 9.78
N ARG A 16 40.63 19.51 8.90
CA ARG A 16 39.25 19.94 9.17
C ARG A 16 38.34 18.70 9.13
N PRO A 17 37.49 18.46 10.14
CA PRO A 17 36.55 17.34 10.11
C PRO A 17 35.47 17.60 9.03
N VAL A 18 35.38 16.72 8.03
CA VAL A 18 34.32 16.69 7.02
C VAL A 18 33.19 15.79 7.54
N ALA A 19 32.44 16.24 8.54
CA ALA A 19 31.45 15.38 9.21
C ALA A 19 30.01 15.94 9.33
N ASP A 20 29.72 17.19 8.96
CA ASP A 20 28.40 17.80 9.27
C ASP A 20 27.47 18.04 8.07
N ALA A 21 27.97 18.00 6.83
CA ALA A 21 27.13 18.28 5.66
C ALA A 21 26.25 17.08 5.26
N GLY A 22 26.79 15.85 5.34
CA GLY A 22 26.07 14.62 5.01
C GLY A 22 24.92 14.34 5.98
N GLY A 23 25.18 14.34 7.28
CA GLY A 23 24.16 14.04 8.29
C GLY A 23 22.99 15.03 8.31
N ARG A 24 23.22 16.31 7.99
CA ARG A 24 22.14 17.30 7.85
C ARG A 24 21.27 17.06 6.61
N ALA A 25 21.88 16.66 5.49
CA ALA A 25 21.17 16.31 4.27
C ALA A 25 20.34 15.03 4.47
N ASP A 26 20.89 14.02 5.14
CA ASP A 26 20.20 12.77 5.44
C ASP A 26 19.02 13.00 6.40
N ALA A 27 19.21 13.81 7.45
CA ALA A 27 18.13 14.19 8.36
C ALA A 27 17.02 15.00 7.67
N ALA A 28 17.37 15.84 6.68
CA ALA A 28 16.37 16.57 5.90
C ALA A 28 15.55 15.63 5.00
N ARG A 29 16.21 14.67 4.33
CA ARG A 29 15.55 13.66 3.50
C ARG A 29 14.60 12.78 4.30
N ALA A 30 15.05 12.26 5.45
CA ALA A 30 14.22 11.45 6.33
C ALA A 30 12.95 12.20 6.79
N ARG A 31 13.06 13.51 7.08
CA ARG A 31 11.89 14.34 7.44
C ARG A 31 10.94 14.53 6.26
N THR A 32 11.45 14.71 5.05
CA THR A 32 10.59 14.84 3.86
C THR A 32 9.86 13.55 3.54
N GLU A 33 10.54 12.40 3.66
CA GLU A 33 9.96 11.07 3.46
C GLU A 33 8.89 10.76 4.52
N ALA A 34 9.19 10.99 5.80
CA ALA A 34 8.20 10.83 6.87
C ALA A 34 6.99 11.76 6.69
N GLY A 35 7.24 13.01 6.27
CA GLY A 35 6.17 13.95 5.95
C GLY A 35 5.31 13.50 4.77
N GLN A 36 5.89 12.84 3.77
CA GLN A 36 5.15 12.28 2.65
C GLN A 36 4.32 11.06 3.06
N ALA A 37 4.92 10.11 3.79
CA ALA A 37 4.22 8.93 4.29
C ALA A 37 3.01 9.31 5.15
N ASN A 38 3.15 10.32 6.03
CA ASN A 38 2.04 10.80 6.85
C ASN A 38 0.91 11.43 6.02
N ARG A 39 1.24 12.14 4.92
CA ARG A 39 0.22 12.69 4.01
C ARG A 39 -0.50 11.58 3.25
N GLU A 40 0.22 10.56 2.82
CA GLU A 40 -0.36 9.41 2.14
C GLU A 40 -1.27 8.60 3.07
N ALA A 41 -0.87 8.41 4.33
CA ALA A 41 -1.69 7.79 5.37
C ALA A 41 -2.99 8.59 5.59
N ALA A 42 -2.90 9.90 5.83
CA ALA A 42 -4.07 10.75 6.02
C ALA A 42 -5.02 10.73 4.79
N ALA A 43 -4.46 10.77 3.58
CA ALA A 43 -5.27 10.68 2.36
C ALA A 43 -5.95 9.31 2.18
N ASN A 44 -5.34 8.23 2.67
CA ASN A 44 -5.96 6.91 2.67
C ASN A 44 -7.07 6.82 3.74
N ASP A 45 -6.86 7.37 4.93
CA ASP A 45 -7.87 7.44 5.98
C ASP A 45 -9.11 8.19 5.50
N ASP A 46 -8.94 9.36 4.87
CA ASP A 46 -10.05 10.14 4.27
C ASP A 46 -10.84 9.33 3.22
N ARG A 47 -10.14 8.50 2.43
CA ARG A 47 -10.78 7.63 1.43
C ARG A 47 -11.54 6.48 2.08
N LEU A 48 -10.99 5.89 3.15
CA LEU A 48 -11.65 4.83 3.91
C LEU A 48 -12.89 5.33 4.63
N ASP A 49 -12.84 6.52 5.23
CA ASP A 49 -13.98 7.16 5.86
C ASP A 49 -15.09 7.42 4.85
N ARG A 50 -14.73 7.96 3.68
CA ARG A 50 -15.70 8.18 2.59
C ARG A 50 -16.31 6.87 2.09
N LEU A 51 -15.50 5.82 1.92
CA LEU A 51 -15.99 4.52 1.50
C LEU A 51 -16.95 3.93 2.54
N SER A 52 -16.59 4.01 3.82
CA SER A 52 -17.41 3.55 4.94
C SER A 52 -18.76 4.27 4.97
N LEU A 53 -18.77 5.59 4.76
CA LEU A 53 -20.00 6.37 4.68
C LEU A 53 -20.91 5.92 3.53
N VAL A 54 -20.33 5.66 2.35
CA VAL A 54 -21.09 5.16 1.20
C VAL A 54 -21.64 3.76 1.47
N CYS A 55 -20.87 2.86 2.09
CA CYS A 55 -21.33 1.53 2.49
C CYS A 55 -22.48 1.61 3.50
N MET A 56 -22.39 2.48 4.51
CA MET A 56 -23.48 2.72 5.46
C MET A 56 -24.75 3.24 4.76
N ALA A 57 -24.61 4.17 3.81
CA ALA A 57 -25.74 4.67 3.04
C ALA A 57 -26.39 3.56 2.18
N MET A 58 -25.58 2.73 1.52
CA MET A 58 -26.08 1.57 0.77
C MET A 58 -26.83 0.58 1.66
N TRP A 59 -26.30 0.30 2.86
CA TRP A 59 -26.95 -0.59 3.83
C TRP A 59 -28.28 -0.03 4.34
N SER A 60 -28.34 1.27 4.66
CA SER A 60 -29.58 1.93 5.06
C SER A 60 -30.66 1.78 4.00
N LEU A 61 -30.32 1.98 2.72
CA LEU A 61 -31.25 1.80 1.61
C LEU A 61 -31.71 0.34 1.46
N LEU A 62 -30.82 -0.64 1.69
CA LEU A 62 -31.18 -2.05 1.64
C LEU A 62 -32.15 -2.43 2.76
N GLN A 63 -31.85 -2.01 4.00
CA GLN A 63 -32.73 -2.26 5.16
C GLN A 63 -34.15 -1.72 4.91
N GLU A 64 -34.27 -0.48 4.44
CA GLU A 64 -35.56 0.17 4.14
C GLU A 64 -36.41 -0.60 3.12
N LYS A 65 -35.79 -1.35 2.20
CA LYS A 65 -36.47 -1.98 1.05
C LYS A 65 -36.67 -3.49 1.20
N THR A 66 -35.90 -4.16 2.06
CA THR A 66 -35.82 -5.64 2.07
C THR A 66 -36.16 -6.28 3.41
N GLY A 67 -36.19 -5.50 4.51
CA GLY A 67 -36.43 -6.03 5.86
C GLY A 67 -35.26 -6.87 6.42
N LEU A 68 -34.10 -6.86 5.75
CA LEU A 68 -32.88 -7.50 6.24
C LEU A 68 -32.45 -6.87 7.57
N THR A 69 -31.95 -7.69 8.48
CA THR A 69 -31.43 -7.23 9.78
C THR A 69 -29.91 -7.07 9.75
N GLU A 70 -29.35 -6.42 10.78
CA GLU A 70 -27.90 -6.28 10.93
C GLU A 70 -27.21 -7.65 11.07
N GLU A 71 -27.86 -8.62 11.69
CA GLU A 71 -27.37 -10.00 11.78
C GLU A 71 -27.22 -10.66 10.41
N ASP A 72 -28.14 -10.41 9.46
CA ASP A 72 -28.05 -10.92 8.10
C ASP A 72 -26.83 -10.34 7.37
N LEU A 73 -26.54 -9.05 7.59
CA LEU A 73 -25.37 -8.40 7.03
C LEU A 73 -24.08 -9.03 7.57
N LEU A 74 -23.99 -9.19 8.89
CA LEU A 74 -22.80 -9.76 9.53
C LEU A 74 -22.54 -11.20 9.06
N GLN A 75 -23.58 -12.04 8.99
CA GLN A 75 -23.45 -13.39 8.44
C GLN A 75 -23.02 -13.37 6.97
N ARG A 76 -23.53 -12.42 6.18
CA ARG A 76 -23.16 -12.31 4.77
C ARG A 76 -21.70 -11.88 4.60
N VAL A 77 -21.21 -10.97 5.45
CA VAL A 77 -19.80 -10.55 5.46
C VAL A 77 -18.89 -11.73 5.81
N GLU A 78 -19.21 -12.47 6.88
CA GLU A 78 -18.43 -13.66 7.29
C GLU A 78 -18.39 -14.72 6.17
N LEU A 79 -19.53 -14.99 5.53
CA LEU A 79 -19.58 -15.93 4.41
C LEU A 79 -18.72 -15.47 3.23
N LEU A 80 -18.74 -14.17 2.89
CA LEU A 80 -17.95 -13.63 1.79
C LEU A 80 -16.44 -13.65 2.09
N ASP A 81 -16.04 -13.40 3.33
CA ASP A 81 -14.66 -13.53 3.82
C ASP A 81 -14.18 -14.97 3.64
N LEU A 82 -14.94 -15.94 4.15
CA LEU A 82 -14.63 -17.37 4.02
C LEU A 82 -14.63 -17.88 2.56
N MET A 83 -15.35 -17.21 1.66
CA MET A 83 -15.45 -17.59 0.25
C MET A 83 -14.18 -17.31 -0.56
N ASP A 84 -13.24 -16.50 -0.08
CA ASP A 84 -12.00 -16.24 -0.81
C ASP A 84 -10.90 -17.27 -0.50
N GLY A 85 -10.99 -17.96 0.64
CA GLY A 85 -10.12 -19.05 1.07
C GLY A 85 -9.29 -18.74 2.31
N GLU A 86 -9.36 -17.51 2.85
CA GLU A 86 -8.62 -17.11 4.04
C GLU A 86 -9.48 -16.14 4.86
N ALA A 87 -9.71 -16.44 6.14
CA ALA A 87 -10.46 -15.53 7.03
C ALA A 87 -9.56 -14.36 7.46
N ASP A 88 -9.27 -13.44 6.54
CA ASP A 88 -8.34 -12.32 6.73
C ASP A 88 -9.03 -10.95 6.78
N GLY A 89 -10.37 -10.92 6.64
CA GLY A 89 -11.17 -9.70 6.61
C GLY A 89 -11.15 -8.97 5.26
N LYS A 90 -10.66 -9.59 4.19
CA LYS A 90 -10.52 -8.96 2.86
C LYS A 90 -11.22 -9.79 1.79
N ALA A 91 -11.66 -9.12 0.73
CA ALA A 91 -12.13 -9.80 -0.47
C ALA A 91 -10.95 -10.00 -1.44
N THR A 92 -10.30 -11.16 -1.38
CA THR A 92 -9.20 -11.48 -2.32
C THR A 92 -9.76 -11.88 -3.68
N VAL A 93 -9.36 -11.16 -4.74
CA VAL A 93 -9.83 -11.44 -6.11
C VAL A 93 -9.22 -12.75 -6.61
N ARG A 94 -10.04 -13.81 -6.68
CA ARG A 94 -9.63 -15.12 -7.21
C ARG A 94 -9.22 -15.04 -8.68
N VAL A 95 -8.08 -15.66 -9.01
CA VAL A 95 -7.61 -15.85 -10.39
C VAL A 95 -8.55 -16.80 -11.12
N ARG A 96 -9.22 -16.32 -12.17
CA ARG A 96 -10.15 -17.13 -12.99
C ARG A 96 -9.44 -17.67 -14.23
N PRO A 97 -9.76 -18.86 -14.74
CA PRO A 97 -9.25 -19.32 -16.02
C PRO A 97 -9.87 -18.53 -17.18
N CYS A 98 -9.10 -18.33 -18.25
CA CYS A 98 -9.58 -17.71 -19.48
C CYS A 98 -10.57 -18.64 -20.19
N PRO A 99 -11.78 -18.19 -20.58
CA PRO A 99 -12.78 -19.05 -21.23
C PRO A 99 -12.35 -19.57 -22.62
N THR A 100 -11.29 -18.98 -23.21
CA THR A 100 -10.82 -19.32 -24.56
C THR A 100 -9.59 -20.23 -24.56
N CYS A 101 -8.67 -20.06 -23.61
CA CYS A 101 -7.41 -20.80 -23.59
C CYS A 101 -7.10 -21.50 -22.26
N ASP A 102 -8.02 -21.41 -21.29
CA ASP A 102 -7.97 -22.02 -19.96
C ASP A 102 -6.77 -21.62 -19.08
N ARG A 103 -5.93 -20.68 -19.55
CA ARG A 103 -4.81 -20.16 -18.77
C ARG A 103 -5.27 -19.19 -17.69
N PRO A 104 -4.51 -19.01 -16.60
CA PRO A 104 -4.87 -18.12 -15.51
C PRO A 104 -4.97 -16.67 -16.00
N LEU A 105 -6.12 -16.03 -15.75
CA LEU A 105 -6.37 -14.63 -16.07
C LEU A 105 -6.07 -13.77 -14.85
N GLY A 106 -4.99 -12.99 -14.92
CA GLY A 106 -4.66 -12.03 -13.87
C GLY A 106 -5.76 -10.96 -13.73
N PRO A 107 -6.18 -10.59 -12.51
CA PRO A 107 -7.34 -9.73 -12.27
C PRO A 107 -7.16 -8.29 -12.79
N ARG A 108 -5.92 -7.84 -13.01
CA ARG A 108 -5.61 -6.47 -13.48
C ARG A 108 -5.65 -6.30 -15.00
N HIS A 109 -5.73 -7.39 -15.77
CA HIS A 109 -5.68 -7.32 -17.23
C HIS A 109 -7.07 -7.42 -17.86
N LYS A 110 -7.42 -6.43 -18.70
CA LYS A 110 -8.69 -6.40 -19.46
C LYS A 110 -8.78 -7.48 -20.54
N LYS A 111 -7.63 -8.03 -20.95
CA LYS A 111 -7.49 -9.09 -21.95
C LYS A 111 -6.58 -10.18 -21.42
N CYS A 112 -6.79 -11.41 -21.89
CA CYS A 112 -5.88 -12.51 -21.60
C CYS A 112 -4.50 -12.21 -22.21
N ILE A 113 -3.45 -12.23 -21.37
CA ILE A 113 -2.07 -12.01 -21.81
C ILE A 113 -1.57 -13.12 -22.76
N TYR A 114 -2.24 -14.27 -22.77
CA TYR A 114 -1.83 -15.43 -23.55
C TYR A 114 -2.52 -15.51 -24.91
N CYS A 115 -3.86 -15.44 -24.95
CA CYS A 115 -4.63 -15.60 -26.18
C CYS A 115 -5.28 -14.32 -26.69
N GLY A 116 -5.19 -13.20 -25.94
CA GLY A 116 -5.78 -11.92 -26.34
C GLY A 116 -7.30 -11.81 -26.18
N ALA A 117 -7.99 -12.88 -25.76
CA ALA A 117 -9.43 -12.86 -25.52
C ALA A 117 -9.81 -11.81 -24.47
N GLU A 118 -10.93 -11.11 -24.70
CA GLU A 118 -11.45 -10.15 -23.73
C GLU A 118 -11.98 -10.87 -22.49
N ARG A 119 -11.81 -10.23 -21.34
CA ARG A 119 -12.37 -10.76 -20.08
C ARG A 119 -13.90 -10.71 -20.19
N PRO A 120 -14.61 -11.84 -20.01
CA PRO A 120 -16.07 -11.82 -19.94
C PRO A 120 -16.49 -10.90 -18.79
N GLY A 121 -17.48 -10.03 -19.05
CA GLY A 121 -17.84 -8.83 -18.29
C GLY A 121 -17.60 -8.94 -16.78
N GLY A 122 -16.77 -8.02 -16.27
CA GLY A 122 -16.40 -8.02 -14.86
C GLY A 122 -17.55 -7.61 -13.95
N SER A 123 -17.58 -8.18 -12.75
CA SER A 123 -18.43 -7.63 -11.68
C SER A 123 -17.98 -6.22 -11.31
N ALA A 124 -18.81 -5.48 -10.57
CA ALA A 124 -18.44 -4.18 -10.02
C ALA A 124 -17.14 -4.21 -9.18
N PHE A 125 -16.69 -5.41 -8.77
CA PHE A 125 -15.51 -5.65 -7.93
C PHE A 125 -14.33 -6.23 -8.71
N ASP A 126 -14.44 -6.42 -10.02
CA ASP A 126 -13.38 -7.04 -10.83
C ASP A 126 -12.19 -6.12 -11.13
N ASN A 127 -12.29 -4.83 -10.80
CA ASN A 127 -11.29 -3.79 -11.02
C ASN A 127 -10.81 -3.09 -9.73
N VAL A 128 -11.15 -3.62 -8.55
CA VAL A 128 -10.66 -3.11 -7.25
C VAL A 128 -9.26 -3.69 -6.98
#